data_AF-A0A1D1UV02-F1
#
_entry.id   AF-A0A1D1UV02-F1
#
_cell.length_a   1.000
_cell.length_b   1.000
_cell.length_c   1.000
_cell.angle_alpha   90.00
_cell.angle_beta   90.00
_cell.angle_gamma   90.00
#
_symmetry.space_group_name_H-M   'P 1'
#
loop_
_entity.id
_entity.type
_entity.pdbx_description
1 polymer ?
#
loop_
_entity_poly.entity_id
_entity_poly.type
_entity_poly.pdbx_seq_one_letter_code
_entity_poly.pdbx_strand_id
1 'polypeptide(L)'
;MAHTCAGEDLDAFRPLTCSFEESRVVDGHTEYVIRISVPHRPKLFNEFRKRYNHFVDLNDRLSVYRPLNPLPPKTTFGNKEKILGERQVLLQQYLQSVLDDLFFLSSKPVKDFLYGNICYYREVTGYAVQLLAIYLRNSKHYTIEEEYRKIGWRINKEFCGVRYGVQKRKVSHIASWTYYGKKQVLSTADVGGFLKALSGLQHPLFAPLSFAEASETGIAVVRALAVQGCLLDEIKDAGLDCSFLARTHTTGNRPPGLVLSRISFYSRLILEALKFLHDSDIPYGNLTSRNVLVTENGIQITELESGVCGLPSFYWPWIVQFRRINTFEAVDVYCFGHVLYEMVFGVSLDSPSCEVFPPECPPLIRAVLDSILTPEACKIGMPTVAMLLTQPFFNSVLSSYPEAAMRMPVKLHEAVRAAKVEMEESYSAEQNQYHEYVKGLRVSSYKSSADEKQKRRLQSLKSQLSSADVPERGSDERTFAPGTNDEEASSSTSTSVQSF
;
A
#
# COMPACT_ATOMS: atom_id res chain seq x y z
N MET A 1 21.79 -0.23 -27.22
CA MET A 1 21.17 1.07 -26.90
C MET A 1 20.48 0.96 -25.56
N ALA A 2 21.26 0.98 -24.48
CA ALA A 2 20.75 1.03 -23.13
C ALA A 2 20.46 2.50 -22.81
N HIS A 3 19.24 2.95 -23.10
CA HIS A 3 18.77 4.20 -22.54
C HIS A 3 18.47 3.95 -21.06
N THR A 4 19.48 4.21 -20.23
CA THR A 4 19.33 4.59 -18.83
C THR A 4 18.55 5.91 -18.78
N CYS A 5 17.24 5.85 -18.98
CA CYS A 5 16.37 6.98 -18.75
C CYS A 5 15.87 6.93 -17.31
N ALA A 6 16.52 7.76 -16.50
CA ALA A 6 16.11 8.26 -15.20
C ALA A 6 14.74 8.98 -15.27
N GLY A 7 13.68 8.23 -15.57
CA GLY A 7 12.33 8.55 -15.15
C GLY A 7 12.22 8.12 -13.70
N GLU A 8 12.64 9.01 -12.81
CA GLU A 8 12.20 9.12 -11.43
C GLU A 8 11.05 8.14 -11.05
N ASP A 9 11.41 6.91 -10.66
CA ASP A 9 10.55 5.85 -10.12
C ASP A 9 9.59 6.42 -9.06
N LEU A 10 8.40 6.76 -9.57
CA LEU A 10 7.14 6.77 -8.85
C LEU A 10 6.87 5.34 -8.43
N ASP A 11 7.69 4.88 -7.49
CA ASP A 11 7.64 3.54 -6.94
C ASP A 11 6.18 3.20 -6.67
N ALA A 12 5.76 2.04 -7.20
CA ALA A 12 4.37 1.63 -7.28
C ALA A 12 3.67 1.53 -5.91
N PHE A 13 4.42 1.72 -4.83
CA PHE A 13 4.04 1.54 -3.44
C PHE A 13 4.33 2.80 -2.63
N ARG A 14 4.16 3.98 -3.25
CA ARG A 14 4.05 5.26 -2.54
C ARG A 14 2.60 5.75 -2.57
N PRO A 15 2.16 6.53 -1.57
CA PRO A 15 0.91 7.26 -1.68
C PRO A 15 0.99 8.16 -2.90
N LEU A 16 -0.02 8.10 -3.77
CA LEU A 16 -0.10 8.91 -4.98
C LEU A 16 -1.28 9.86 -4.88
N THR A 17 -1.08 11.09 -5.34
CA THR A 17 -2.16 12.05 -5.55
C THR A 17 -2.33 12.31 -7.03
N CYS A 18 -3.58 12.39 -7.48
CA CYS A 18 -3.89 12.79 -8.84
C CYS A 18 -4.48 14.21 -8.89
N SER A 19 -4.07 14.98 -9.88
CA SER A 19 -4.63 16.29 -10.21
C SER A 19 -4.91 16.38 -11.71
N PHE A 20 -6.14 16.75 -12.05
CA PHE A 20 -6.52 17.00 -13.43
C PHE A 20 -6.14 18.44 -13.77
N GLU A 21 -5.23 18.61 -14.74
CA GLU A 21 -4.67 19.92 -15.06
C GLU A 21 -5.53 20.65 -16.08
N GLU A 22 -5.95 19.94 -17.13
CA GLU A 22 -6.77 20.48 -18.20
C GLU A 22 -7.47 19.35 -18.98
N SER A 23 -8.43 19.73 -19.82
CA SER A 23 -9.04 18.84 -20.81
C SER A 23 -8.85 19.43 -22.20
N ARG A 24 -8.44 18.62 -23.16
CA ARG A 24 -8.20 19.02 -24.56
C ARG A 24 -9.06 18.20 -25.51
N VAL A 25 -9.44 18.78 -26.64
CA VAL A 25 -10.09 18.05 -27.73
C VAL A 25 -9.03 17.63 -28.73
N VAL A 26 -8.84 16.33 -28.90
CA VAL A 26 -7.87 15.72 -29.81
C VAL A 26 -8.64 14.73 -30.69
N ASP A 27 -8.58 14.91 -32.02
CA ASP A 27 -9.25 14.05 -33.01
C ASP A 27 -10.75 13.82 -32.72
N GLY A 28 -11.46 14.86 -32.28
CA GLY A 28 -12.88 14.80 -31.95
C GLY A 28 -13.22 14.13 -30.60
N HIS A 29 -12.20 13.79 -29.80
CA HIS A 29 -12.37 13.22 -28.47
C HIS A 29 -11.84 14.16 -27.38
N THR A 30 -12.50 14.18 -26.22
CA THR A 30 -11.97 14.84 -25.02
C THR A 30 -10.93 13.94 -24.35
N GLU A 31 -9.71 14.44 -24.23
CA GLU A 31 -8.64 13.86 -23.43
C GLU A 31 -8.40 14.71 -22.18
N TYR A 32 -8.32 14.06 -21.03
CA TYR A 32 -7.94 14.66 -19.75
C TYR A 32 -6.43 14.54 -19.57
N VAL A 33 -5.78 15.65 -19.28
CA VAL A 33 -4.38 15.70 -18.88
C VAL A 33 -4.32 15.54 -17.35
N ILE A 34 -3.72 14.45 -16.91
CA ILE A 34 -3.71 14.04 -15.51
C ILE A 34 -2.26 13.99 -15.05
N ARG A 35 -1.98 14.72 -13.98
CA ARG A 35 -0.71 14.63 -13.27
C ARG A 35 -0.87 13.72 -12.07
N ILE A 36 0.04 12.77 -11.93
CA ILE A 36 0.21 11.95 -10.75
C ILE A 36 1.54 12.25 -10.09
N SER A 37 1.52 12.49 -8.78
CA SER A 37 2.71 12.85 -8.01
C SER A 37 2.75 12.11 -6.69
N VAL A 38 3.95 12.00 -6.12
CA VAL A 38 4.10 11.63 -4.72
C VAL A 38 3.90 12.89 -3.87
N PRO A 39 2.98 12.91 -2.89
CA PRO A 39 2.60 14.13 -2.16
C PRO A 39 3.79 14.89 -1.59
N HIS A 40 4.73 14.17 -0.97
CA HIS A 40 5.91 14.73 -0.32
C HIS A 40 7.11 14.93 -1.26
N ARG A 41 6.97 14.58 -2.54
CA ARG A 41 7.94 14.84 -3.61
C ARG A 41 7.19 15.34 -4.85
N PRO A 42 6.59 16.53 -4.83
CA PRO A 42 5.76 17.00 -5.95
C PRO A 42 6.54 17.21 -7.26
N LYS A 43 7.87 17.33 -7.20
CA LYS A 43 8.74 17.36 -8.38
C LYS A 43 8.85 16.00 -9.08
N LEU A 44 8.62 14.93 -8.32
CA LEU A 44 8.50 13.57 -8.79
C LEU A 44 7.05 13.34 -9.21
N PHE A 45 6.79 13.55 -10.50
CA PHE A 45 5.47 13.38 -11.10
C PHE A 45 5.56 12.77 -12.50
N ASN A 46 4.48 12.13 -12.92
CA ASN A 46 4.25 11.74 -14.30
C ASN A 46 2.96 12.41 -14.78
N GLU A 47 2.98 12.85 -16.03
CA GLU A 47 1.79 13.30 -16.74
C GLU A 47 1.35 12.19 -17.70
N PHE A 48 0.05 11.93 -17.74
CA PHE A 48 -0.52 11.02 -18.72
C PHE A 48 -1.88 11.53 -19.19
N ARG A 49 -2.29 11.04 -20.36
CA ARG A 49 -3.53 11.46 -21.02
C ARG A 49 -4.50 10.30 -21.09
N LYS A 50 -5.76 10.55 -20.71
CA LYS A 50 -6.83 9.55 -20.79
C LYS A 50 -8.13 10.14 -21.33
N ARG A 51 -8.87 9.32 -22.06
CA ARG A 51 -10.26 9.58 -22.46
C ARG A 51 -11.19 9.01 -21.41
N TYR A 52 -12.43 9.49 -21.40
CA TYR A 52 -13.48 8.98 -20.52
C TYR A 52 -13.62 7.44 -20.59
N ASN A 53 -13.53 6.85 -21.79
CA ASN A 53 -13.65 5.39 -21.95
C ASN A 53 -12.53 4.60 -21.24
N HIS A 54 -11.35 5.18 -20.99
CA HIS A 54 -10.33 4.51 -20.19
C HIS A 54 -10.74 4.40 -18.72
N PHE A 55 -11.48 5.39 -18.19
CA PHE A 55 -12.03 5.33 -16.84
C PHE A 55 -13.14 4.29 -16.74
N VAL A 56 -13.95 4.16 -17.80
CA VAL A 56 -14.97 3.10 -17.91
C VAL A 56 -14.31 1.73 -17.88
N ASP A 57 -13.30 1.48 -18.74
CA ASP A 57 -12.56 0.20 -18.74
C ASP A 57 -11.90 -0.08 -17.38
N LEU A 58 -11.31 0.92 -16.72
CA LEU A 58 -10.78 0.77 -15.37
C LEU A 58 -11.89 0.39 -14.37
N ASN A 59 -13.01 1.11 -14.38
CA ASN A 59 -14.14 0.85 -13.50
C ASN A 59 -14.72 -0.55 -13.71
N ASP A 60 -14.90 -0.98 -14.95
CA ASP A 60 -15.45 -2.29 -15.28
C ASP A 60 -14.54 -3.41 -14.77
N ARG A 61 -13.21 -3.21 -14.82
CA ARG A 61 -12.23 -4.15 -14.28
C ARG A 61 -12.17 -4.20 -12.76
N LEU A 62 -12.53 -3.11 -12.06
CA LEU A 62 -12.38 -3.00 -10.61
C LEU A 62 -13.70 -3.20 -9.84
N SER A 63 -14.82 -2.76 -10.40
CA SER A 63 -16.15 -2.78 -9.76
C SER A 63 -16.66 -4.18 -9.42
N VAL A 64 -16.13 -5.20 -10.09
CA VAL A 64 -16.39 -6.62 -9.77
C VAL A 64 -15.88 -7.05 -8.41
N TYR A 65 -14.92 -6.30 -7.83
CA TYR A 65 -14.28 -6.65 -6.56
C TYR A 65 -14.87 -5.88 -5.37
N ARG A 66 -15.28 -4.63 -5.59
CA ARG A 66 -15.85 -3.75 -4.56
C ARG A 66 -16.71 -2.67 -5.22
N PRO A 67 -17.79 -2.19 -4.58
CA PRO A 67 -18.48 -0.98 -5.01
C PRO A 67 -17.52 0.22 -5.08
N LEU A 68 -17.52 0.92 -6.22
CA LEU A 68 -16.72 2.12 -6.47
C LEU A 68 -17.61 3.36 -6.49
N ASN A 69 -16.98 4.52 -6.38
CA ASN A 69 -17.66 5.79 -6.65
C ASN A 69 -18.22 5.79 -8.08
N PRO A 70 -19.46 6.26 -8.30
CA PRO A 70 -20.08 6.21 -9.60
C PRO A 70 -19.34 7.11 -10.60
N LEU A 71 -19.13 6.60 -11.81
CA LEU A 71 -18.59 7.41 -12.89
C LEU A 71 -19.62 8.47 -13.33
N PRO A 72 -19.16 9.70 -13.66
CA PRO A 72 -20.05 10.77 -14.11
C PRO A 72 -20.69 10.45 -15.47
N PRO A 73 -22.01 10.66 -15.66
CA PRO A 73 -22.69 10.27 -16.89
C PRO A 73 -22.15 10.96 -18.14
N LYS A 74 -22.30 10.29 -19.30
CA LYS A 74 -22.07 10.87 -20.63
C LYS A 74 -23.23 11.78 -21.01
N THR A 75 -23.46 12.86 -20.28
CA THR A 75 -24.49 13.85 -20.60
C THR A 75 -24.09 14.61 -21.87
N THR A 76 -24.99 14.68 -22.86
CA THR A 76 -24.83 15.39 -24.14
C THR A 76 -25.62 16.69 -24.22
N PHE A 77 -26.47 16.97 -23.23
CA PHE A 77 -27.36 18.13 -23.19
C PHE A 77 -26.89 19.15 -22.15
N GLY A 78 -26.72 20.41 -22.56
CA GLY A 78 -26.33 21.53 -21.70
C GLY A 78 -25.01 22.21 -22.11
N ASN A 79 -24.56 23.17 -21.30
CA ASN A 79 -23.30 23.88 -21.55
C ASN A 79 -22.11 22.93 -21.44
N LYS A 80 -21.41 22.72 -22.56
CA LYS A 80 -20.27 21.79 -22.67
C LYS A 80 -19.17 22.06 -21.65
N GLU A 81 -18.82 23.31 -21.38
CA GLU A 81 -17.75 23.67 -20.45
C GLU A 81 -18.13 23.31 -19.00
N LYS A 82 -19.36 23.63 -18.61
CA LYS A 82 -19.87 23.30 -17.27
C LYS A 82 -19.93 21.78 -17.06
N ILE A 83 -20.41 21.04 -18.06
CA ILE A 83 -20.48 19.56 -18.03
C ILE A 83 -19.07 18.96 -17.95
N LEU A 84 -18.10 19.49 -18.68
CA LEU A 84 -16.72 19.02 -18.65
C LEU A 84 -16.06 19.30 -17.29
N GLY A 85 -16.28 20.49 -16.71
CA GLY A 85 -15.78 20.83 -15.39
C GLY A 85 -16.35 19.95 -14.28
N GLU A 86 -17.67 19.77 -14.25
CA GLU A 86 -18.35 18.86 -13.30
C GLU A 86 -17.85 17.42 -13.45
N ARG A 87 -17.70 16.94 -14.70
CA ARG A 87 -17.17 15.62 -15.00
C ARG A 87 -15.73 15.47 -14.52
N GLN A 88 -14.87 16.47 -14.72
CA GLN A 88 -13.48 16.45 -14.27
C GLN A 88 -13.37 16.31 -12.75
N VAL A 89 -14.18 17.05 -11.99
CA VAL A 89 -14.22 16.96 -10.53
C VAL A 89 -14.63 15.55 -10.07
N LEU A 90 -15.69 14.98 -10.67
CA LEU A 90 -16.17 13.64 -10.33
C LEU A 90 -15.16 12.55 -10.72
N LEU A 91 -14.49 12.69 -11.88
CA LEU A 91 -13.40 11.78 -12.28
C LEU A 91 -12.19 11.87 -11.33
N GLN A 92 -11.90 13.07 -10.80
CA GLN A 92 -10.83 13.24 -9.82
C GLN A 92 -11.17 12.54 -8.50
N GLN A 93 -12.40 12.69 -8.00
CA GLN A 93 -12.85 11.99 -6.80
C GLN A 93 -12.85 10.48 -6.98
N TYR A 94 -13.33 10.00 -8.14
CA TYR A 94 -13.27 8.59 -8.51
C TYR A 94 -11.82 8.07 -8.49
N LEU A 95 -10.92 8.72 -9.23
CA LEU A 95 -9.54 8.26 -9.35
C LEU A 95 -8.81 8.31 -8.00
N GLN A 96 -9.00 9.36 -7.20
CA GLN A 96 -8.40 9.45 -5.88
C GLN A 96 -8.90 8.31 -4.97
N SER A 97 -10.19 7.98 -4.99
CA SER A 97 -10.72 6.85 -4.21
C SER A 97 -10.11 5.49 -4.60
N VAL A 98 -9.76 5.31 -5.88
CA VAL A 98 -9.05 4.12 -6.36
C VAL A 98 -7.59 4.11 -5.91
N LEU A 99 -6.93 5.27 -5.86
CA LEU A 99 -5.53 5.41 -5.41
C LEU A 99 -5.37 5.31 -3.89
N ASP A 100 -6.41 5.65 -3.12
CA ASP A 100 -6.40 5.56 -1.65
C ASP A 100 -6.53 4.10 -1.15
N ASP A 101 -7.10 3.20 -1.97
CA ASP A 101 -7.15 1.76 -1.67
C ASP A 101 -5.81 1.10 -2.00
N LEU A 102 -5.11 0.59 -0.97
CA LEU A 102 -3.77 0.01 -1.10
C LEU A 102 -3.72 -1.17 -2.09
N PHE A 103 -4.78 -1.98 -2.15
CA PHE A 103 -4.85 -3.16 -3.02
C PHE A 103 -5.10 -2.73 -4.46
N PHE A 104 -6.01 -1.79 -4.70
CA PHE A 104 -6.20 -1.24 -6.04
C PHE A 104 -4.97 -0.48 -6.52
N LEU A 105 -4.38 0.38 -5.69
CA LEU A 105 -3.14 1.09 -6.01
C LEU A 105 -2.04 0.14 -6.47
N SER A 106 -1.94 -1.04 -5.85
CA SER A 106 -0.94 -2.07 -6.17
C SER A 106 -1.32 -2.95 -7.37
N SER A 107 -2.57 -2.87 -7.86
CA SER A 107 -3.09 -3.81 -8.86
C SER A 107 -2.68 -3.48 -10.30
N LYS A 108 -2.47 -4.52 -11.11
CA LYS A 108 -2.13 -4.38 -12.53
C LYS A 108 -3.09 -3.48 -13.32
N PRO A 109 -4.44 -3.55 -13.18
CA PRO A 109 -5.35 -2.66 -13.89
C PRO A 109 -5.10 -1.17 -13.61
N VAL A 110 -4.84 -0.80 -12.35
CA VAL A 110 -4.52 0.59 -12.00
C VAL A 110 -3.15 0.98 -12.54
N LYS A 111 -2.16 0.09 -12.48
CA LYS A 111 -0.84 0.35 -13.06
C LYS A 111 -0.87 0.50 -14.58
N ASP A 112 -1.60 -0.34 -15.29
CA ASP A 112 -1.87 -0.22 -16.73
C ASP A 112 -2.58 1.10 -17.04
N PHE A 113 -3.52 1.52 -16.20
CA PHE A 113 -4.18 2.82 -16.35
C PHE A 113 -3.18 3.96 -16.19
N LEU A 114 -2.42 4.01 -15.09
CA LEU A 114 -1.48 5.11 -14.79
C LEU A 114 -0.28 5.15 -15.76
N TYR A 115 0.27 3.98 -16.10
CA TYR A 115 1.57 3.85 -16.76
C TYR A 115 1.51 3.16 -18.13
N GLY A 116 0.36 2.67 -18.58
CA GLY A 116 0.24 1.85 -19.80
C GLY A 116 0.61 2.54 -21.12
N ASN A 117 0.76 3.87 -21.11
CA ASN A 117 1.24 4.67 -22.25
C ASN A 117 2.75 4.96 -22.17
N ILE A 118 3.41 4.57 -21.07
CA ILE A 118 4.85 4.73 -20.90
C ILE A 118 5.52 3.51 -21.51
N CYS A 119 6.28 3.70 -22.60
CA CYS A 119 6.93 2.63 -23.36
C CYS A 119 7.72 1.66 -22.46
N TYR A 120 8.40 2.19 -21.45
CA TYR A 120 9.15 1.41 -20.46
C TYR A 120 8.31 0.37 -19.71
N TYR A 121 7.09 0.71 -19.26
CA TYR A 121 6.26 -0.25 -18.52
C TYR A 121 5.83 -1.44 -19.39
N ARG A 122 5.54 -1.20 -20.67
CA ARG A 122 5.22 -2.26 -21.64
C ARG A 122 6.43 -3.09 -22.03
N GLU A 123 7.60 -2.47 -22.16
CA GLU A 123 8.84 -3.17 -22.46
C GLU A 123 9.28 -4.05 -21.28
N VAL A 124 9.35 -3.49 -20.06
CA VAL A 124 9.76 -4.20 -18.84
C VAL A 124 8.85 -5.41 -18.56
N THR A 125 7.53 -5.25 -18.65
CA THR A 125 6.61 -6.39 -18.42
C THR A 125 6.64 -7.43 -19.56
N GLY A 126 6.88 -7.01 -20.80
CA GLY A 126 6.97 -7.91 -21.96
C GLY A 126 8.26 -8.72 -22.08
N TYR A 127 9.38 -8.23 -21.51
CA TYR A 127 10.69 -8.91 -21.59
C TYR A 127 10.96 -9.88 -20.43
N ALA A 128 10.28 -9.76 -19.30
CA ALA A 128 10.55 -10.56 -18.10
C ALA A 128 10.52 -12.08 -18.35
N VAL A 129 9.53 -12.56 -19.11
CA VAL A 129 9.40 -13.99 -19.45
C VAL A 129 10.49 -14.44 -20.42
N GLN A 130 10.93 -13.56 -21.32
CA GLN A 130 12.05 -13.82 -22.22
C GLN A 130 13.37 -13.92 -21.44
N LEU A 131 13.58 -13.04 -20.45
CA LEU A 131 14.72 -13.09 -19.54
C LEU A 131 14.70 -14.40 -18.74
N LEU A 132 13.56 -14.78 -18.16
CA LEU A 132 13.41 -16.10 -17.51
C LEU A 132 13.77 -17.23 -18.46
N ALA A 133 13.31 -17.19 -19.72
CA ALA A 133 13.64 -18.22 -20.70
C ALA A 133 15.15 -18.32 -20.95
N ILE A 134 15.86 -17.19 -21.02
CA ILE A 134 17.32 -17.13 -21.20
C ILE A 134 18.03 -17.78 -20.01
N TYR A 135 17.69 -17.38 -18.77
CA TYR A 135 18.34 -17.88 -17.57
C TYR A 135 18.03 -19.37 -17.31
N LEU A 136 16.80 -19.79 -17.58
CA LEU A 136 16.39 -21.19 -17.38
C LEU A 136 16.92 -22.13 -18.47
N ARG A 137 17.22 -21.64 -19.68
CA ARG A 137 17.75 -22.44 -20.79
C ARG A 137 19.02 -23.21 -20.40
N ASN A 138 19.87 -22.61 -19.58
CA ASN A 138 21.14 -23.22 -19.17
C ASN A 138 20.97 -24.42 -18.20
N SER A 139 19.82 -24.52 -17.52
CA SER A 139 19.56 -25.58 -16.56
C SER A 139 19.22 -26.94 -17.20
N LYS A 140 18.80 -26.98 -18.48
CA LYS A 140 18.23 -28.14 -19.21
C LYS A 140 17.02 -28.84 -18.56
N HIS A 141 16.62 -28.47 -17.34
CA HIS A 141 15.57 -29.15 -16.58
C HIS A 141 14.25 -28.38 -16.54
N TYR A 142 14.26 -27.07 -16.81
CA TYR A 142 13.08 -26.21 -16.75
C TYR A 142 12.53 -25.90 -18.15
N THR A 143 11.22 -26.01 -18.31
CA THR A 143 10.49 -25.56 -19.51
C THR A 143 9.37 -24.62 -19.08
N ILE A 144 9.36 -23.41 -19.65
CA ILE A 144 8.31 -22.42 -19.41
C ILE A 144 7.04 -22.86 -20.16
N GLU A 145 5.91 -22.79 -19.49
CA GLU A 145 4.62 -23.20 -20.05
C GLU A 145 3.67 -22.01 -20.22
N GLU A 146 3.27 -21.39 -19.11
CA GLU A 146 2.23 -20.36 -19.11
C GLU A 146 2.67 -19.15 -18.29
N GLU A 147 2.36 -17.96 -18.79
CA GLU A 147 2.54 -16.73 -18.04
C GLU A 147 1.39 -16.55 -17.05
N TYR A 148 1.71 -16.45 -15.77
CA TYR A 148 0.70 -16.21 -14.75
C TYR A 148 0.49 -14.71 -14.52
N ARG A 149 -0.13 -14.04 -15.50
CA ARG A 149 -0.34 -12.58 -15.49
C ARG A 149 -1.28 -12.05 -14.40
N LYS A 150 -1.94 -12.94 -13.65
CA LYS A 150 -2.99 -12.61 -12.67
C LYS A 150 -2.56 -12.76 -11.21
N ILE A 151 -1.39 -13.33 -10.94
CA ILE A 151 -0.86 -13.52 -9.59
C ILE A 151 0.25 -12.53 -9.27
N GLY A 152 0.35 -12.20 -7.98
CA GLY A 152 1.24 -11.18 -7.47
C GLY A 152 0.66 -9.77 -7.53
N TRP A 153 1.24 -8.90 -6.71
CA TRP A 153 0.88 -7.48 -6.61
C TRP A 153 2.03 -6.56 -7.06
N ARG A 154 3.23 -7.11 -7.23
CA ARG A 154 4.40 -6.31 -7.61
C ARG A 154 4.42 -6.09 -9.11
N ILE A 155 4.44 -4.82 -9.50
CA ILE A 155 4.54 -4.41 -10.90
C ILE A 155 5.87 -4.83 -11.56
N ASN A 156 6.93 -4.90 -10.76
CA ASN A 156 8.28 -5.21 -11.18
C ASN A 156 8.60 -6.70 -11.01
N LYS A 157 7.58 -7.52 -10.76
CA LYS A 157 7.72 -8.96 -10.60
C LYS A 157 6.71 -9.68 -11.48
N GLU A 158 7.22 -10.48 -12.39
CA GLU A 158 6.40 -11.26 -13.32
C GLU A 158 6.60 -12.75 -13.04
N PHE A 159 5.53 -13.53 -13.20
CA PHE A 159 5.48 -14.95 -12.84
C PHE A 159 5.16 -15.81 -14.06
N CYS A 160 5.78 -16.98 -14.14
CA CYS A 160 5.39 -18.02 -15.09
C CYS A 160 5.40 -19.42 -14.46
N GLY A 161 4.50 -20.26 -14.96
CA GLY A 161 4.46 -21.67 -14.64
C GLY A 161 5.58 -22.41 -15.36
N VAL A 162 6.28 -23.26 -14.62
CA VAL A 162 7.41 -24.03 -15.12
C VAL A 162 7.21 -25.52 -14.87
N ARG A 163 7.51 -26.31 -15.90
CA ARG A 163 7.67 -27.76 -15.81
C ARG A 163 9.12 -28.08 -15.46
N TYR A 164 9.31 -28.96 -14.48
CA TYR A 164 10.62 -29.54 -14.16
C TYR A 164 10.70 -30.98 -14.64
N GLY A 165 11.70 -31.28 -15.48
CA GLY A 165 11.97 -32.61 -16.02
C GLY A 165 11.12 -32.97 -17.25
N VAL A 166 11.66 -33.87 -18.07
CA VAL A 166 11.13 -34.23 -19.41
C VAL A 166 9.79 -35.02 -19.33
N GLN A 167 9.50 -35.68 -18.20
CA GLN A 167 8.35 -36.59 -18.07
C GLN A 167 7.10 -35.96 -17.41
N LYS A 168 7.20 -34.79 -16.79
CA LYS A 168 6.04 -34.19 -16.07
C LYS A 168 5.14 -33.44 -17.06
N ARG A 169 3.86 -33.81 -17.18
CA ARG A 169 2.94 -33.14 -18.12
C ARG A 169 2.28 -31.86 -17.58
N LYS A 170 2.44 -31.54 -16.29
CA LYS A 170 1.81 -30.38 -15.63
C LYS A 170 2.85 -29.42 -15.05
N VAL A 171 2.46 -28.15 -14.89
CA VAL A 171 3.23 -27.16 -14.12
C VAL A 171 3.51 -27.73 -12.74
N SER A 172 4.76 -27.63 -12.32
CA SER A 172 5.23 -28.17 -11.03
C SER A 172 5.99 -27.13 -10.21
N HIS A 173 6.35 -26.02 -10.83
CA HIS A 173 7.14 -24.94 -10.25
C HIS A 173 6.58 -23.59 -10.71
N ILE A 174 6.84 -22.57 -9.92
CA ILE A 174 6.64 -21.17 -10.31
C ILE A 174 8.02 -20.55 -10.46
N ALA A 175 8.26 -19.91 -11.60
CA ALA A 175 9.39 -19.03 -11.80
C ALA A 175 8.94 -17.58 -11.72
N SER A 176 9.85 -16.71 -11.28
CA SER A 176 9.62 -15.27 -11.32
C SER A 176 10.87 -14.50 -11.68
N TRP A 177 10.66 -13.42 -12.43
CA TRP A 177 11.65 -12.39 -12.66
C TRP A 177 11.30 -11.19 -11.79
N THR A 178 12.24 -10.73 -10.98
CA THR A 178 12.08 -9.53 -10.16
C THR A 178 13.12 -8.51 -10.59
N TYR A 179 12.67 -7.37 -11.11
CA TYR A 179 13.58 -6.23 -11.39
C TYR A 179 14.03 -5.58 -10.08
N TYR A 180 15.27 -5.10 -10.05
CA TYR A 180 15.77 -4.34 -8.91
C TYR A 180 15.02 -3.02 -8.74
N GLY A 181 14.79 -2.65 -7.48
CA GLY A 181 14.29 -1.34 -7.11
C GLY A 181 15.44 -0.34 -6.96
N LYS A 182 15.09 0.94 -6.85
CA LYS A 182 16.08 2.01 -6.71
C LYS A 182 16.94 1.96 -5.45
N LYS A 183 16.47 1.27 -4.41
CA LYS A 183 17.18 1.14 -3.14
C LYS A 183 18.11 -0.08 -3.16
N GLN A 184 18.41 -0.63 -4.34
CA GLN A 184 19.29 -1.78 -4.47
C GLN A 184 20.73 -1.28 -4.34
N VAL A 185 21.44 -1.82 -3.33
CA VAL A 185 22.78 -1.34 -2.93
C VAL A 185 23.88 -2.34 -3.31
N LEU A 186 23.58 -3.64 -3.24
CA LEU A 186 24.58 -4.69 -3.44
C LEU A 186 25.12 -4.74 -4.88
N SER A 187 26.32 -5.28 -5.08
CA SER A 187 26.75 -5.62 -6.43
C SER A 187 25.98 -6.84 -6.96
N THR A 188 25.87 -7.00 -8.29
CA THR A 188 25.29 -8.22 -8.90
C THR A 188 25.96 -9.50 -8.38
N ALA A 189 27.28 -9.44 -8.14
CA ALA A 189 28.04 -10.56 -7.61
C ALA A 189 27.63 -10.90 -6.16
N ASP A 190 27.42 -9.89 -5.32
CA ASP A 190 26.97 -10.09 -3.94
C ASP A 190 25.53 -10.58 -3.88
N VAL A 191 24.64 -10.06 -4.74
CA VAL A 191 23.26 -10.59 -4.89
C VAL A 191 23.32 -12.07 -5.29
N GLY A 192 24.14 -12.43 -6.27
CA GLY A 192 24.34 -13.83 -6.66
C GLY A 192 24.87 -14.71 -5.52
N GLY A 193 25.83 -14.19 -4.73
CA GLY A 193 26.33 -14.85 -3.52
C GLY A 193 25.24 -15.09 -2.48
N PHE A 194 24.38 -14.09 -2.24
CA PHE A 194 23.26 -14.17 -1.31
C PHE A 194 22.21 -15.20 -1.79
N LEU A 195 21.84 -15.18 -3.07
CA LEU A 195 20.93 -16.16 -3.67
C LEU A 195 21.47 -17.59 -3.57
N LYS A 196 22.78 -17.79 -3.74
CA LYS A 196 23.43 -19.09 -3.55
C LYS A 196 23.35 -19.56 -2.09
N ALA A 197 23.59 -18.66 -1.13
CA ALA A 197 23.44 -18.97 0.29
C ALA A 197 21.99 -19.31 0.66
N LEU A 198 21.01 -18.56 0.14
CA LEU A 198 19.59 -18.84 0.30
C LEU A 198 19.19 -20.19 -0.30
N SER A 199 19.71 -20.54 -1.49
CA SER A 199 19.43 -21.82 -2.13
C SER A 199 19.99 -23.01 -1.33
N GLY A 200 21.03 -22.77 -0.52
CA GLY A 200 21.60 -23.77 0.41
C GLY A 200 20.93 -23.83 1.79
N LEU A 201 19.99 -22.92 2.10
CA LEU A 201 19.34 -22.88 3.41
C LEU A 201 18.34 -24.04 3.54
N GLN A 202 18.67 -24.99 4.41
CA GLN A 202 17.77 -26.08 4.79
C GLN A 202 17.13 -25.77 6.13
N HIS A 203 15.93 -25.20 6.11
CA HIS A 203 15.20 -24.83 7.31
C HIS A 203 13.69 -24.98 7.07
N PRO A 204 12.94 -25.66 7.95
CA PRO A 204 11.55 -26.04 7.67
C PRO A 204 10.61 -24.85 7.50
N LEU A 205 10.91 -23.71 8.15
CA LEU A 205 10.14 -22.46 8.04
C LEU A 205 10.37 -21.67 6.74
N PHE A 206 11.30 -22.06 5.87
CA PHE A 206 11.60 -21.31 4.65
C PHE A 206 11.40 -22.19 3.43
N ALA A 207 10.66 -21.67 2.45
CA ALA A 207 10.49 -22.37 1.19
C ALA A 207 11.85 -22.40 0.46
N PRO A 208 12.30 -23.57 -0.05
CA PRO A 208 13.58 -23.65 -0.76
C PRO A 208 13.52 -23.01 -2.15
N LEU A 209 14.66 -22.52 -2.61
CA LEU A 209 14.87 -22.10 -4.00
C LEU A 209 15.43 -23.29 -4.79
N SER A 210 14.72 -23.70 -5.85
CA SER A 210 15.18 -24.74 -6.77
C SER A 210 16.12 -24.20 -7.86
N PHE A 211 16.10 -22.88 -8.05
CA PHE A 211 16.99 -22.13 -8.94
C PHE A 211 16.97 -20.67 -8.51
N ALA A 212 18.12 -20.01 -8.57
CA ALA A 212 18.24 -18.59 -8.33
C ALA A 212 19.47 -18.04 -9.05
N GLU A 213 19.30 -16.99 -9.85
CA GLU A 213 20.37 -16.32 -10.58
C GLU A 213 20.20 -14.80 -10.50
N ALA A 214 21.32 -14.10 -10.39
CA ALA A 214 21.37 -12.65 -10.42
C ALA A 214 21.77 -12.15 -11.81
N SER A 215 21.23 -10.98 -12.17
CA SER A 215 21.51 -10.23 -13.38
C SER A 215 21.88 -8.80 -13.01
N GLU A 216 22.30 -8.00 -14.00
CA GLU A 216 22.48 -6.55 -13.87
C GLU A 216 21.15 -5.82 -13.65
N THR A 217 20.03 -6.40 -14.09
CA THR A 217 18.71 -5.72 -14.07
C THR A 217 17.71 -6.31 -13.09
N GLY A 218 18.01 -7.47 -12.50
CA GLY A 218 17.10 -8.17 -11.61
C GLY A 218 17.57 -9.58 -11.25
N ILE A 219 16.65 -10.38 -10.71
CA ILE A 219 16.88 -11.77 -10.33
C ILE A 219 15.86 -12.70 -10.97
N ALA A 220 16.31 -13.91 -11.31
CA ALA A 220 15.46 -15.02 -11.75
C ALA A 220 15.44 -16.09 -10.65
N VAL A 221 14.25 -16.46 -10.18
CA VAL A 221 14.09 -17.50 -9.15
C VAL A 221 13.04 -18.54 -9.55
N VAL A 222 13.24 -19.79 -9.10
CA VAL A 222 12.26 -20.88 -9.27
C VAL A 222 12.02 -21.56 -7.92
N ARG A 223 10.74 -21.80 -7.63
CA ARG A 223 10.28 -22.53 -6.43
C ARG A 223 9.29 -23.61 -6.84
N ALA A 224 9.20 -24.68 -6.05
CA ALA A 224 8.13 -25.66 -6.23
C ALA A 224 6.76 -25.00 -6.09
N LEU A 225 5.79 -25.44 -6.88
CA LEU A 225 4.42 -24.95 -6.79
C LEU A 225 3.81 -25.40 -5.46
N ALA A 226 3.36 -24.45 -4.64
CA ALA A 226 2.66 -24.74 -3.40
C ALA A 226 1.20 -25.13 -3.70
N VAL A 227 0.92 -26.44 -3.71
CA VAL A 227 -0.41 -26.95 -4.08
C VAL A 227 -1.49 -26.60 -3.05
N GLN A 228 -1.12 -26.41 -1.78
CA GLN A 228 -2.02 -25.93 -0.72
C GLN A 228 -2.24 -24.41 -0.76
N GLY A 229 -1.49 -23.68 -1.59
CA GLY A 229 -1.57 -22.22 -1.68
C GLY A 229 -0.88 -21.49 -0.53
N CYS A 230 -1.18 -20.20 -0.44
CA CYS A 230 -0.67 -19.32 0.60
C CYS A 230 -1.67 -19.15 1.74
N LEU A 231 -1.24 -18.54 2.84
CA LEU A 231 -2.06 -18.28 4.01
C LEU A 231 -3.29 -17.42 3.66
N LEU A 232 -3.19 -16.50 2.69
CA LEU A 232 -4.36 -15.77 2.21
C LEU A 232 -5.40 -16.71 1.58
N ASP A 233 -4.95 -17.72 0.84
CA ASP A 233 -5.85 -18.70 0.21
C ASP A 233 -6.61 -19.51 1.26
N GLU A 234 -5.93 -19.93 2.33
CA GLU A 234 -6.56 -20.62 3.48
C GLU A 234 -7.54 -19.71 4.23
N ILE A 235 -7.20 -18.43 4.45
CA ILE A 235 -8.07 -17.45 5.13
C ILE A 235 -9.35 -17.18 4.34
N LYS A 236 -9.23 -17.14 3.00
CA LYS A 236 -10.31 -16.75 2.09
C LYS A 236 -11.06 -17.94 1.48
N ASP A 237 -10.61 -19.17 1.75
CA ASP A 237 -11.07 -20.37 1.05
C ASP A 237 -11.01 -20.19 -0.48
N ALA A 238 -9.88 -19.67 -0.97
CA ALA A 238 -9.68 -19.31 -2.37
C ALA A 238 -8.85 -20.35 -3.14
N GLY A 239 -9.21 -20.57 -4.41
CA GLY A 239 -8.43 -21.43 -5.30
C GLY A 239 -7.17 -20.77 -5.87
N LEU A 240 -6.20 -21.59 -6.28
CA LEU A 240 -4.93 -21.13 -6.87
C LEU A 240 -5.09 -20.32 -8.16
N ASP A 241 -6.23 -20.40 -8.84
CA ASP A 241 -6.51 -19.70 -10.10
C ASP A 241 -7.15 -18.30 -9.89
N CYS A 242 -7.49 -17.94 -8.65
CA CYS A 242 -8.08 -16.63 -8.35
C CYS A 242 -7.08 -15.50 -8.59
N SER A 243 -7.53 -14.35 -9.12
CA SER A 243 -6.65 -13.18 -9.30
C SER A 243 -6.28 -12.55 -7.95
N PHE A 244 -5.21 -11.74 -7.92
CA PHE A 244 -4.83 -10.98 -6.72
C PHE A 244 -6.01 -10.21 -6.11
N LEU A 245 -6.72 -9.41 -6.90
CA LEU A 245 -7.85 -8.61 -6.41
C LEU A 245 -9.06 -9.43 -5.97
N ALA A 246 -9.31 -10.57 -6.62
CA ALA A 246 -10.38 -11.49 -6.23
C ALA A 246 -10.14 -12.07 -4.83
N ARG A 247 -8.87 -12.33 -4.48
CA ARG A 247 -8.49 -12.87 -3.17
C ARG A 247 -8.50 -11.80 -2.07
N THR A 248 -8.27 -10.52 -2.41
CA THR A 248 -8.18 -9.45 -1.40
C THR A 248 -9.55 -8.85 -1.07
N HIS A 249 -10.35 -8.54 -2.09
CA HIS A 249 -11.69 -7.98 -1.90
C HIS A 249 -12.71 -9.10 -1.99
N THR A 250 -13.34 -9.42 -0.85
CA THR A 250 -14.36 -10.46 -0.77
C THR A 250 -15.70 -9.88 -1.21
N THR A 251 -16.30 -10.42 -2.27
CA THR A 251 -17.68 -10.13 -2.64
C THR A 251 -18.60 -11.11 -1.91
N GLY A 252 -19.22 -10.66 -0.82
CA GLY A 252 -20.16 -11.48 -0.05
C GLY A 252 -19.97 -11.37 1.46
N ASN A 253 -20.34 -12.44 2.19
CA ASN A 253 -20.21 -12.48 3.64
C ASN A 253 -18.74 -12.48 4.05
N ARG A 254 -18.42 -11.70 5.08
CA ARG A 254 -17.10 -11.68 5.71
C ARG A 254 -16.76 -13.10 6.19
N PRO A 255 -15.64 -13.70 5.75
CA PRO A 255 -15.22 -14.99 6.28
C PRO A 255 -14.86 -14.82 7.77
N PRO A 256 -15.09 -15.85 8.60
CA PRO A 256 -14.97 -15.75 10.06
C PRO A 256 -13.52 -15.65 10.59
N GLY A 257 -12.51 -15.73 9.71
CA GLY A 257 -11.11 -15.91 10.11
C GLY A 257 -10.77 -17.38 10.38
N LEU A 258 -9.54 -17.64 10.82
CA LEU A 258 -9.05 -18.97 11.15
C LEU A 258 -9.42 -19.36 12.59
N VAL A 259 -9.40 -20.66 12.88
CA VAL A 259 -9.58 -21.15 14.25
C VAL A 259 -8.40 -20.77 15.14
N LEU A 260 -8.65 -20.50 16.43
CA LEU A 260 -7.67 -19.93 17.36
C LEU A 260 -6.36 -20.74 17.47
N SER A 261 -6.46 -22.07 17.46
CA SER A 261 -5.28 -22.96 17.51
C SER A 261 -4.41 -22.81 16.25
N ARG A 262 -5.02 -22.64 15.08
CA ARG A 262 -4.33 -22.41 13.81
C ARG A 262 -3.66 -21.03 13.80
N ILE A 263 -4.35 -19.99 14.30
CA ILE A 263 -3.79 -18.64 14.45
C ILE A 263 -2.55 -18.68 15.34
N SER A 264 -2.66 -19.25 16.55
CA SER A 264 -1.54 -19.33 17.50
C SER A 264 -0.35 -20.09 16.91
N PHE A 265 -0.59 -21.25 16.28
CA PHE A 265 0.45 -22.05 15.65
C PHE A 265 1.15 -21.30 14.51
N TYR A 266 0.40 -20.76 13.56
CA TYR A 266 0.97 -20.03 12.42
C TYR A 266 1.71 -18.77 12.85
N SER A 267 1.14 -17.99 13.76
CA SER A 267 1.81 -16.81 14.28
C SER A 267 3.13 -17.17 14.97
N ARG A 268 3.18 -18.26 15.72
CA ARG A 268 4.43 -18.72 16.34
C ARG A 268 5.49 -19.03 15.28
N LEU A 269 5.15 -19.82 14.26
CA LEU A 269 6.08 -20.18 13.19
C LEU A 269 6.55 -18.96 12.39
N ILE A 270 5.65 -17.98 12.13
CA ILE A 270 6.01 -16.73 11.45
C ILE A 270 7.01 -15.92 12.30
N LEU A 271 6.72 -15.73 13.60
CA LEU A 271 7.60 -14.98 14.51
C LEU A 271 8.98 -15.65 14.65
N GLU A 272 9.02 -16.98 14.64
CA GLU A 272 10.28 -17.72 14.66
C GLU A 272 11.11 -17.56 13.39
N ALA A 273 10.45 -17.58 12.23
CA ALA A 273 11.11 -17.29 10.97
C ALA A 273 11.66 -15.85 10.95
N LEU A 274 10.89 -14.87 11.42
CA LEU A 274 11.36 -13.49 11.53
C LEU A 274 12.54 -13.38 12.50
N LYS A 275 12.48 -14.05 13.66
CA LYS A 275 13.58 -14.06 14.63
C LYS A 275 14.86 -14.60 14.00
N PHE A 276 14.79 -15.70 13.26
CA PHE A 276 15.93 -16.25 12.54
C PHE A 276 16.56 -15.22 11.58
N LEU A 277 15.73 -14.49 10.83
CA LEU A 277 16.19 -13.46 9.89
C LEU A 277 16.83 -12.28 10.62
N HIS A 278 16.22 -11.82 11.72
CA HIS A 278 16.72 -10.71 12.54
C HIS A 278 18.05 -11.05 13.19
N ASP A 279 18.15 -12.23 13.82
CA ASP A 279 19.39 -12.71 14.44
C ASP A 279 20.53 -12.93 13.40
N SER A 280 20.17 -13.13 12.13
CA SER A 280 21.10 -13.33 11.02
C SER A 280 21.45 -12.06 10.23
N ASP A 281 20.91 -10.90 10.61
CA ASP A 281 21.02 -9.62 9.87
C ASP A 281 20.48 -9.66 8.43
N ILE A 282 19.53 -10.55 8.14
CA ILE A 282 18.95 -10.67 6.80
C ILE A 282 17.79 -9.69 6.65
N PRO A 283 17.84 -8.74 5.69
CA PRO A 283 16.69 -7.87 5.42
C PRO A 283 15.54 -8.70 4.83
N TYR A 284 14.34 -8.59 5.40
CA TYR A 284 13.13 -9.21 4.86
C TYR A 284 12.11 -8.17 4.40
N GLY A 285 11.36 -7.54 5.31
CA GLY A 285 10.46 -6.41 5.02
C GLY A 285 9.28 -6.72 4.09
N ASN A 286 9.08 -7.98 3.73
CA ASN A 286 8.14 -8.42 2.69
C ASN A 286 7.03 -9.33 3.25
N LEU A 287 6.86 -9.41 4.57
CA LEU A 287 5.84 -10.27 5.17
C LEU A 287 4.43 -9.86 4.72
N THR A 288 3.70 -10.78 4.11
CA THR A 288 2.26 -10.70 3.89
C THR A 288 1.72 -12.13 3.93
N SER A 289 0.41 -12.32 4.13
CA SER A 289 -0.26 -13.63 4.04
C SER A 289 -0.05 -14.33 2.70
N ARG A 290 0.32 -13.58 1.65
CA ARG A 290 0.62 -14.11 0.30
C ARG A 290 2.03 -14.70 0.21
N ASN A 291 2.93 -14.29 1.10
CA ASN A 291 4.32 -14.74 1.18
C ASN A 291 4.54 -15.78 2.30
N VAL A 292 3.44 -16.36 2.79
CA VAL A 292 3.41 -17.45 3.74
C VAL A 292 2.73 -18.62 3.04
N LEU A 293 3.48 -19.64 2.64
CA LEU A 293 2.94 -20.84 2.03
C LEU A 293 2.41 -21.78 3.10
N VAL A 294 1.27 -22.40 2.84
CA VAL A 294 0.69 -23.43 3.70
C VAL A 294 1.25 -24.78 3.28
N THR A 295 1.58 -25.63 4.25
CA THR A 295 2.07 -26.99 4.05
C THR A 295 1.30 -27.94 4.94
N GLU A 296 1.47 -29.25 4.74
CA GLU A 296 0.84 -30.27 5.59
C GLU A 296 1.23 -30.12 7.07
N ASN A 297 2.45 -29.64 7.34
CA ASN A 297 3.02 -29.59 8.68
C ASN A 297 3.10 -28.18 9.29
N GLY A 298 2.55 -27.16 8.62
CA GLY A 298 2.62 -25.77 9.07
C GLY A 298 2.81 -24.79 7.92
N ILE A 299 3.73 -23.84 8.07
CA ILE A 299 3.95 -22.78 7.09
C ILE A 299 5.40 -22.69 6.62
N GLN A 300 5.58 -22.06 5.47
CA GLN A 300 6.89 -21.68 4.93
C GLN A 300 6.89 -20.24 4.43
N ILE A 301 7.85 -19.45 4.88
CA ILE A 301 8.06 -18.07 4.43
C ILE A 301 8.78 -18.08 3.06
N THR A 302 8.33 -17.22 2.15
CA THR A 302 8.94 -16.97 0.83
C THR A 302 9.42 -15.53 0.70
N GLU A 303 9.99 -15.18 -0.46
CA GLU A 303 10.41 -13.81 -0.83
C GLU A 303 11.60 -13.24 -0.03
N LEU A 304 12.48 -14.09 0.52
CA LEU A 304 13.69 -13.64 1.20
C LEU A 304 14.64 -12.92 0.22
N GLU A 305 14.72 -13.40 -1.01
CA GLU A 305 15.49 -12.82 -2.11
C GLU A 305 15.10 -11.37 -2.42
N SER A 306 13.84 -10.99 -2.15
CA SER A 306 13.34 -9.64 -2.39
C SER A 306 13.95 -8.62 -1.43
N GLY A 307 14.45 -9.05 -0.27
CA GLY A 307 15.07 -8.18 0.74
C GLY A 307 16.33 -7.48 0.26
N VAL A 308 17.08 -8.07 -0.68
CA VAL A 308 18.29 -7.48 -1.26
C VAL A 308 18.05 -6.81 -2.62
N CYS A 309 16.82 -6.84 -3.11
CA CYS A 309 16.47 -6.26 -4.41
C CYS A 309 16.16 -4.76 -4.35
N GLY A 310 16.21 -4.12 -3.17
CA GLY A 310 15.96 -2.68 -3.04
C GLY A 310 14.50 -2.27 -3.26
N LEU A 311 13.57 -3.18 -2.97
CA LEU A 311 12.15 -2.99 -3.19
C LEU A 311 11.42 -2.64 -1.89
N PRO A 312 10.40 -1.76 -1.92
CA PRO A 312 9.68 -1.40 -0.72
C PRO A 312 8.77 -2.53 -0.24
N SER A 313 8.46 -2.51 1.06
CA SER A 313 7.40 -3.32 1.65
C SER A 313 6.04 -3.03 1.00
N PHE A 314 5.16 -4.03 0.97
CA PHE A 314 3.77 -3.85 0.52
C PHE A 314 3.06 -2.71 1.26
N TYR A 315 3.29 -2.59 2.58
CA TYR A 315 2.66 -1.58 3.41
C TYR A 315 3.43 -0.25 3.47
N TRP A 316 4.45 -0.04 2.63
CA TRP A 316 5.22 1.20 2.62
C TRP A 316 4.37 2.48 2.49
N PRO A 317 3.26 2.53 1.70
CA PRO A 317 2.35 3.68 1.68
C PRO A 317 1.81 4.10 3.05
N TRP A 318 1.71 3.16 3.98
CA TRP A 318 1.29 3.40 5.35
C TRP A 318 2.47 3.63 6.29
N ILE A 319 3.53 2.84 6.17
CA ILE A 319 4.73 2.91 7.01
C ILE A 319 5.43 4.28 6.92
N VAL A 320 5.39 4.95 5.76
CA VAL A 320 6.02 6.27 5.58
C VAL A 320 5.47 7.33 6.56
N GLN A 321 4.29 7.10 7.13
CA GLN A 321 3.64 7.98 8.11
C GLN A 321 4.19 7.82 9.53
N PHE A 322 4.97 6.77 9.80
CA PHE A 322 5.37 6.36 11.15
C PHE A 322 6.89 6.36 11.33
N ARG A 323 7.45 7.42 11.91
CA ARG A 323 8.93 7.61 12.06
C ARG A 323 9.67 6.48 12.78
N ARG A 324 8.97 5.69 13.60
CA ARG A 324 9.58 4.59 14.38
C ARG A 324 9.60 3.26 13.63
N ILE A 325 8.95 3.18 12.47
CA ILE A 325 8.92 1.99 11.63
C ILE A 325 9.88 2.21 10.47
N ASN A 326 11.18 2.23 10.78
CA ASN A 326 12.24 2.60 9.84
C ASN A 326 13.39 1.59 9.74
N THR A 327 13.32 0.47 10.46
CA THR A 327 14.22 -0.68 10.30
C THR A 327 13.47 -1.86 9.70
N PHE A 328 14.18 -2.83 9.12
CA PHE A 328 13.56 -4.06 8.62
C PHE A 328 12.81 -4.82 9.72
N GLU A 329 13.34 -4.85 10.94
CA GLU A 329 12.69 -5.50 12.08
C GLU A 329 11.36 -4.84 12.44
N ALA A 330 11.33 -3.50 12.50
CA ALA A 330 10.11 -2.77 12.77
C ALA A 330 9.09 -2.94 11.64
N VAL A 331 9.54 -2.93 10.38
CA VAL A 331 8.68 -3.21 9.22
C VAL A 331 8.09 -4.61 9.30
N ASP A 332 8.89 -5.63 9.64
CA ASP A 332 8.44 -7.02 9.77
C ASP A 332 7.40 -7.18 10.89
N VAL A 333 7.60 -6.53 12.05
CA VAL A 333 6.63 -6.54 13.16
C VAL A 333 5.32 -5.87 12.76
N TYR A 334 5.38 -4.73 12.06
CA TYR A 334 4.19 -4.06 11.54
C TYR A 334 3.43 -4.94 10.54
N CYS A 335 4.15 -5.57 9.61
CA CYS A 335 3.58 -6.52 8.66
C CYS A 335 2.95 -7.73 9.37
N PHE A 336 3.59 -8.24 10.41
CA PHE A 336 3.05 -9.33 11.23
C PHE A 336 1.73 -8.93 11.89
N GLY A 337 1.60 -7.71 12.40
CA GLY A 337 0.34 -7.19 12.93
C GLY A 337 -0.80 -7.28 11.91
N HIS A 338 -0.55 -6.86 10.67
CA HIS A 338 -1.54 -6.97 9.58
C HIS A 338 -1.89 -8.41 9.21
N VAL A 339 -0.90 -9.31 9.18
CA VAL A 339 -1.14 -10.75 8.92
C VAL A 339 -1.94 -11.38 10.06
N LEU A 340 -1.64 -11.05 11.32
CA LEU A 340 -2.40 -11.50 12.48
C LEU A 340 -3.84 -10.99 12.42
N TYR A 341 -4.04 -9.71 12.12
CA TYR A 341 -5.38 -9.15 11.91
C TYR A 341 -6.16 -9.94 10.84
N GLU A 342 -5.53 -10.20 9.69
CA GLU A 342 -6.17 -10.93 8.59
C GLU A 342 -6.54 -12.37 8.95
N MET A 343 -5.66 -13.08 9.68
CA MET A 343 -5.96 -14.42 10.20
C MET A 343 -7.14 -14.41 11.18
N VAL A 344 -7.23 -13.39 12.04
CA VAL A 344 -8.25 -13.30 13.10
C VAL A 344 -9.62 -12.94 12.54
N PHE A 345 -9.66 -12.02 11.58
CA PHE A 345 -10.92 -11.42 11.12
C PHE A 345 -11.34 -11.83 9.71
N GLY A 346 -10.55 -12.67 9.05
CA GLY A 346 -10.80 -13.12 7.68
C GLY A 346 -10.65 -12.03 6.61
N VAL A 347 -10.28 -10.80 7.00
CA VAL A 347 -10.20 -9.65 6.10
C VAL A 347 -8.95 -8.84 6.41
N SER A 348 -8.35 -8.25 5.37
CA SER A 348 -7.25 -7.32 5.54
C SER A 348 -7.73 -6.06 6.25
N LEU A 349 -6.88 -5.48 7.09
CA LEU A 349 -7.11 -4.13 7.61
C LEU A 349 -6.95 -3.13 6.45
N ASP A 350 -7.91 -2.23 6.28
CA ASP A 350 -7.97 -1.25 5.18
C ASP A 350 -7.42 0.14 5.58
N SER A 351 -6.64 0.19 6.67
CA SER A 351 -6.08 1.41 7.23
C SER A 351 -4.64 1.20 7.72
N PRO A 352 -3.84 2.27 7.85
CA PRO A 352 -2.47 2.20 8.36
C PRO A 352 -2.37 1.78 9.83
N SER A 353 -3.46 1.89 10.59
CA SER A 353 -3.56 1.55 12.01
C SER A 353 -5.02 1.38 12.39
N CYS A 354 -5.30 0.67 13.48
CA CYS A 354 -6.64 0.40 13.98
C CYS A 354 -6.74 0.88 15.44
N GLU A 355 -7.62 1.85 15.69
CA GLU A 355 -7.87 2.38 17.04
C GLU A 355 -8.83 1.49 17.83
N VAL A 356 -9.82 0.92 17.15
CA VAL A 356 -10.85 0.07 17.77
C VAL A 356 -10.97 -1.24 17.00
N PHE A 357 -10.39 -2.31 17.56
CA PHE A 357 -10.55 -3.66 16.98
C PHE A 357 -11.95 -4.23 17.25
N PRO A 358 -12.50 -5.04 16.32
CA PRO A 358 -13.83 -5.65 16.45
C PRO A 358 -14.03 -6.34 17.80
N PRO A 359 -15.20 -6.21 18.45
CA PRO A 359 -15.44 -6.69 19.82
C PRO A 359 -15.20 -8.20 19.99
N GLU A 360 -15.39 -8.98 18.93
CA GLU A 360 -15.15 -10.42 18.88
C GLU A 360 -13.66 -10.83 18.96
N CYS A 361 -12.72 -9.87 18.95
CA CYS A 361 -11.29 -10.16 19.03
C CYS A 361 -10.91 -10.84 20.37
N PRO A 362 -10.26 -12.02 20.35
CA PRO A 362 -9.85 -12.71 21.57
C PRO A 362 -8.88 -11.85 22.42
N PRO A 363 -9.00 -11.82 23.77
CA PRO A 363 -8.25 -10.88 24.61
C PRO A 363 -6.72 -10.94 24.46
N LEU A 364 -6.14 -12.13 24.35
CA LEU A 364 -4.69 -12.29 24.19
C LEU A 364 -4.20 -11.80 22.82
N ILE A 365 -5.00 -11.99 21.77
CA ILE A 365 -4.71 -11.48 20.43
C ILE A 365 -4.86 -9.96 20.42
N ARG A 366 -5.92 -9.44 21.05
CA ARG A 366 -6.17 -8.00 21.17
C ARG A 366 -4.98 -7.29 21.80
N ALA A 367 -4.43 -7.82 22.90
CA ALA A 367 -3.25 -7.23 23.54
C ALA A 367 -2.04 -7.14 22.58
N VAL A 368 -1.82 -8.17 21.74
CA VAL A 368 -0.77 -8.14 20.72
C VAL A 368 -1.08 -7.09 19.64
N LEU A 369 -2.29 -7.08 19.10
CA LEU A 369 -2.71 -6.12 18.08
C LEU A 369 -2.65 -4.67 18.61
N ASP A 370 -3.03 -4.42 19.85
CA ASP A 370 -2.94 -3.11 20.51
C ASP A 370 -1.50 -2.62 20.56
N SER A 371 -0.55 -3.53 20.83
CA SER A 371 0.89 -3.24 20.90
C SER A 371 1.57 -3.01 19.54
N ILE A 372 0.90 -3.30 18.42
CA ILE A 372 1.48 -3.23 17.07
C ILE A 372 0.74 -2.24 16.17
N LEU A 373 -0.59 -2.31 16.11
CA LEU A 373 -1.41 -1.67 15.08
C LEU A 373 -2.22 -0.47 15.57
N THR A 374 -2.15 -0.10 16.86
CA THR A 374 -2.78 1.15 17.29
C THR A 374 -2.03 2.37 16.76
N PRO A 375 -2.71 3.52 16.54
CA PRO A 375 -2.03 4.75 16.14
C PRO A 375 -0.90 5.14 17.09
N GLU A 376 -1.02 4.79 18.37
CA GLU A 376 0.00 5.08 19.39
C GLU A 376 1.18 4.11 19.30
N ALA A 377 0.93 2.81 19.18
CA ALA A 377 2.00 1.81 18.97
C ALA A 377 2.84 2.14 17.73
N CYS A 378 2.20 2.48 16.61
CA CYS A 378 2.90 2.87 15.39
C CYS A 378 3.76 4.15 15.55
N LYS A 379 3.43 5.03 16.50
CA LYS A 379 4.16 6.30 16.76
C LYS A 379 5.29 6.14 17.77
N ILE A 380 5.06 5.41 18.87
CA ILE A 380 6.04 5.26 19.95
C ILE A 380 7.08 4.18 19.60
N GLY A 381 6.66 3.14 18.89
CA GLY A 381 7.47 1.96 18.60
C GLY A 381 6.74 0.68 19.02
N MET A 382 7.09 -0.42 18.35
CA MET A 382 6.47 -1.74 18.53
C MET A 382 7.43 -2.67 19.29
N PRO A 383 6.92 -3.75 19.94
CA PRO A 383 7.77 -4.76 20.56
C PRO A 383 8.68 -5.44 19.53
N THR A 384 9.83 -5.95 19.98
CA THR A 384 10.67 -6.79 19.12
C THR A 384 10.04 -8.17 18.93
N VAL A 385 10.46 -8.91 17.90
CA VAL A 385 10.01 -10.29 17.70
C VAL A 385 10.33 -11.18 18.91
N ALA A 386 11.48 -10.98 19.56
CA ALA A 386 11.84 -11.69 20.78
C ALA A 386 10.84 -11.42 21.93
N MET A 387 10.39 -10.18 22.09
CA MET A 387 9.35 -9.83 23.07
C MET A 387 7.97 -10.36 22.70
N LEU A 388 7.66 -10.47 21.41
CA LEU A 388 6.42 -11.09 20.96
C LEU A 388 6.42 -12.59 21.29
N LEU A 389 7.52 -13.30 21.03
CA LEU A 389 7.63 -14.74 21.31
C LEU A 389 7.43 -15.11 22.79
N THR A 390 7.65 -14.19 23.74
CA THR A 390 7.40 -14.42 25.17
C THR A 390 5.93 -14.23 25.57
N GLN A 391 5.09 -13.68 24.70
CA GLN A 391 3.67 -13.47 25.00
C GLN A 391 2.94 -14.81 25.19
N PRO A 392 2.00 -14.92 26.13
CA PRO A 392 1.30 -16.18 26.43
C PRO A 392 0.64 -16.85 25.21
N PHE A 393 0.16 -16.03 24.27
CA PHE A 393 -0.50 -16.49 23.06
C PHE A 393 0.42 -17.28 22.11
N PHE A 394 1.72 -17.01 22.12
CA PHE A 394 2.69 -17.65 21.23
C PHE A 394 3.62 -18.62 21.96
N ASN A 395 3.97 -18.32 23.22
CA ASN A 395 4.90 -19.15 23.99
C ASN A 395 4.34 -20.56 24.30
N SER A 396 3.01 -20.70 24.32
CA SER A 396 2.33 -21.98 24.53
C SER A 396 2.50 -22.99 23.39
N VAL A 397 2.92 -22.54 22.21
CA VAL A 397 3.18 -23.41 21.06
C VAL A 397 4.62 -23.91 21.12
N LEU A 398 4.79 -25.23 21.23
CA LEU A 398 6.10 -25.86 21.11
C LEU A 398 6.47 -26.00 19.63
N SER A 399 7.58 -25.40 19.25
CA SER A 399 8.26 -25.64 17.99
C SER A 399 9.60 -26.32 18.29
N SER A 400 9.96 -27.30 17.49
CA SER A 400 11.29 -27.87 17.52
C SER A 400 11.67 -28.20 16.10
N TYR A 401 12.67 -27.49 15.61
CA TYR A 401 13.34 -27.80 14.35
C TYR A 401 14.84 -27.78 14.59
N PRO A 402 15.61 -28.52 13.78
CA PRO A 402 17.07 -28.53 13.89
C PRO A 402 17.62 -27.11 13.87
N GLU A 403 18.66 -26.86 14.65
CA GLU A 403 19.41 -25.62 14.55
C GLU A 403 19.95 -25.51 13.12
N ALA A 404 19.48 -24.49 12.41
CA ALA A 404 19.88 -24.19 11.05
C ALA A 404 20.52 -22.81 11.04
N ALA A 405 21.48 -22.63 10.14
CA ALA A 405 22.16 -21.36 9.95
C ALA A 405 22.33 -21.14 8.44
N MET A 406 22.08 -19.91 8.00
CA MET A 406 22.37 -19.52 6.63
C MET A 406 23.87 -19.26 6.50
N ARG A 407 24.60 -20.15 5.83
CA ARG A 407 26.04 -20.02 5.67
C ARG A 407 26.37 -19.00 4.59
N MET A 408 26.96 -17.88 4.98
CA MET A 408 27.48 -16.85 4.09
C MET A 408 28.99 -16.63 4.33
N PRO A 409 29.80 -16.40 3.29
CA PRO A 409 31.15 -15.88 3.47
C PRO A 409 31.13 -14.55 4.25
N VAL A 410 32.09 -14.32 5.13
CA VAL A 410 32.14 -13.13 6.03
C VAL A 410 31.99 -11.82 5.24
N LYS A 411 32.73 -11.67 4.14
CA LYS A 411 32.64 -10.48 3.27
C LYS A 411 31.24 -10.24 2.71
N LEU A 412 30.55 -11.32 2.33
CA LEU A 412 29.18 -11.24 1.83
C LEU A 412 28.22 -10.86 2.96
N HIS A 413 28.39 -11.43 4.15
CA HIS A 413 27.58 -11.09 5.33
C HIS A 413 27.72 -9.60 5.69
N GLU A 414 28.95 -9.09 5.71
CA GLU A 414 29.24 -7.67 5.93
C GLU A 414 28.61 -6.77 4.85
N ALA A 415 28.68 -7.17 3.58
CA ALA A 415 28.05 -6.44 2.48
C ALA A 415 26.52 -6.39 2.60
N VAL A 416 25.88 -7.52 2.93
CA VAL A 416 24.42 -7.60 3.16
C VAL A 416 24.01 -6.73 4.34
N ARG A 417 24.76 -6.76 5.45
CA ARG A 417 24.50 -5.91 6.62
C ARG A 417 24.66 -4.42 6.27
N ALA A 418 25.70 -4.04 5.53
CA ALA A 418 25.90 -2.66 5.11
C ALA A 418 24.75 -2.18 4.19
N ALA A 419 24.35 -3.00 3.22
CA ALA A 419 23.22 -2.71 2.34
C ALA A 419 21.90 -2.56 3.12
N LYS A 420 21.67 -3.39 4.14
CA LYS A 420 20.53 -3.27 5.04
C LYS A 420 20.49 -1.90 5.71
N VAL A 421 21.59 -1.46 6.32
CA VAL A 421 21.69 -0.16 6.99
C VAL A 421 21.42 0.99 6.02
N GLU A 422 22.02 0.97 4.82
CA GLU A 422 21.81 2.02 3.81
C GLU A 422 20.33 2.10 3.35
N MET A 423 19.68 0.94 3.18
CA MET A 423 18.25 0.90 2.88
C MET A 423 17.39 1.51 4.01
N GLU A 424 17.72 1.26 5.28
CA GLU A 424 17.03 1.83 6.45
C GLU A 424 17.26 3.34 6.62
N GLU A 425 18.45 3.84 6.25
CA GLU A 425 18.71 5.28 6.14
C GLU A 425 17.81 5.92 5.07
N SER A 426 17.62 5.25 3.94
CA SER A 426 16.71 5.71 2.88
C SER A 426 15.25 5.76 3.35
N TYR A 427 14.83 4.81 4.20
CA TYR A 427 13.50 4.78 4.82
C TYR A 427 13.30 6.00 5.72
N SER A 428 14.28 6.27 6.57
CA SER A 428 14.28 7.43 7.47
C SER A 428 14.25 8.75 6.69
N ALA A 429 15.03 8.86 5.61
CA ALA A 429 15.05 10.05 4.75
C ALA A 429 13.69 10.30 4.07
N GLU A 430 13.04 9.26 3.55
CA GLU A 430 11.72 9.36 2.91
C GLU A 430 10.61 9.73 3.93
N GLN A 431 10.65 9.15 5.12
CA GLN A 431 9.76 9.54 6.22
C GLN A 431 9.96 11.00 6.61
N ASN A 432 11.20 11.50 6.72
CA ASN A 432 11.45 12.89 7.05
C ASN A 432 10.81 13.84 6.04
N GLN A 433 10.97 13.56 4.74
CA GLN A 433 10.33 14.33 3.68
C GLN A 433 8.80 14.30 3.76
N TYR A 434 8.22 13.13 4.05
CA TYR A 434 6.77 13.01 4.28
C TYR A 434 6.29 13.91 5.43
N HIS A 435 7.00 13.91 6.55
CA HIS A 435 6.61 14.71 7.71
C HIS A 435 6.80 16.22 7.49
N GLU A 436 7.86 16.62 6.78
CA GLU A 436 8.05 18.01 6.36
C GLU A 436 6.91 18.48 5.47
N TYR A 437 6.49 17.64 4.51
CA TYR A 437 5.33 17.89 3.67
C TYR A 437 4.04 18.06 4.48
N VAL A 438 3.73 17.11 5.38
CA VAL A 438 2.54 17.19 6.25
C VAL A 438 2.56 18.44 7.13
N LYS A 439 3.73 18.80 7.67
CA LYS A 439 3.90 20.05 8.44
C LYS A 439 3.63 21.27 7.56
N GLY A 440 4.12 21.28 6.32
CA GLY A 440 3.85 22.32 5.33
C GLY A 440 2.36 22.47 5.03
N LEU A 441 1.63 21.37 4.82
CA LEU A 441 0.19 21.39 4.60
C LEU A 441 -0.58 22.03 5.77
N ARG A 442 -0.22 21.67 7.01
CA ARG A 442 -0.84 22.25 8.21
C ARG A 442 -0.63 23.76 8.26
N VAL A 443 0.61 24.22 8.04
CA VAL A 443 0.94 25.65 8.01
C VAL A 443 0.16 26.39 6.92
N SER A 444 0.08 25.83 5.70
CA SER A 444 -0.69 26.41 4.59
C SER A 444 -2.19 26.49 4.89
N SER A 445 -2.76 25.46 5.52
CA SER A 445 -4.17 25.46 5.94
C SER A 445 -4.46 26.53 7.00
N TYR A 446 -3.58 26.70 8.00
CA TYR A 446 -3.72 27.78 8.98
C TYR A 446 -3.63 29.17 8.34
N LYS A 447 -2.71 29.38 7.39
CA LYS A 447 -2.60 30.64 6.64
C LYS A 447 -3.87 30.91 5.83
N SER A 448 -4.36 29.93 5.07
CA SER A 448 -5.60 30.05 4.29
C SER A 448 -6.82 30.38 5.18
N SER A 449 -6.93 29.75 6.35
CA SER A 449 -7.98 30.06 7.32
C SER A 449 -7.86 31.47 7.91
N ALA A 450 -6.64 31.94 8.17
CA ALA A 450 -6.37 33.30 8.64
C ALA A 450 -6.70 34.35 7.56
N ASP A 451 -6.30 34.10 6.31
CA ASP A 451 -6.59 34.95 5.16
C ASP A 451 -8.10 35.03 4.90
N GLU A 452 -8.82 33.91 5.01
CA GLU A 452 -10.29 33.89 4.93
C GLU A 452 -10.94 34.73 6.05
N LYS A 453 -10.46 34.61 7.29
CA LYS A 453 -10.94 35.42 8.41
C LYS A 453 -10.68 36.92 8.19
N GLN A 454 -9.51 37.27 7.67
CA GLN A 454 -9.17 38.66 7.34
C GLN A 454 -10.04 39.21 6.20
N LYS A 455 -10.28 38.41 5.15
CA LYS A 455 -11.17 38.78 4.04
C LYS A 455 -12.60 39.02 4.52
N ARG A 456 -13.13 38.16 5.42
CA ARG A 456 -14.46 38.36 6.02
C ARG A 456 -14.54 39.64 6.86
N ARG A 457 -13.50 39.96 7.64
CA ARG A 457 -13.43 41.23 8.40
C ARG A 457 -13.42 42.45 7.47
N LEU A 458 -12.62 42.43 6.40
CA LEU A 458 -12.59 43.53 5.44
C LEU A 458 -13.93 43.70 4.71
N GLN A 459 -14.61 42.60 4.39
CA GLN A 459 -15.95 42.63 3.81
C GLN A 459 -16.99 43.20 4.79
N SER A 460 -16.95 42.83 6.07
CA SER A 460 -17.87 43.37 7.08
C SER A 460 -17.64 44.87 7.34
N LEU A 461 -16.38 45.30 7.38
CA LEU A 461 -16.03 46.73 7.48
C LEU A 461 -16.51 47.49 6.24
N LYS A 462 -16.33 46.94 5.05
CA LYS A 462 -16.80 47.57 3.80
C LYS A 462 -18.32 47.64 3.71
N SER A 463 -19.05 46.62 4.18
CA SER A 463 -20.51 46.66 4.26
C SER A 463 -21.01 47.69 5.28
N GLN A 464 -20.31 47.82 6.43
CA GLN A 464 -20.62 48.84 7.44
C GLN A 464 -20.37 50.26 6.94
N LEU A 465 -19.29 50.47 6.18
CA LEU A 465 -18.99 51.75 5.52
C LEU A 465 -20.00 52.08 4.42
N SER A 466 -20.49 51.10 3.65
CA SER A 466 -21.53 51.34 2.64
C SER A 466 -22.93 51.57 3.21
N SER A 467 -23.19 51.18 4.46
CA SER A 467 -24.45 51.47 5.16
C SER A 467 -24.44 52.78 5.95
N ALA A 468 -23.30 53.48 6.01
CA ALA A 468 -23.15 54.73 6.75
C ALA A 468 -23.41 56.00 5.92
N ASP A 469 -23.61 55.89 4.60
CA ASP A 469 -23.88 57.00 3.69
C ASP A 469 -25.31 56.94 3.11
N VAL A 470 -26.32 57.23 3.95
CA VAL A 470 -27.62 57.75 3.48
C VAL A 470 -28.11 58.80 4.50
N PRO A 471 -27.95 60.11 4.25
CA PRO A 471 -28.70 61.13 4.96
C PRO A 471 -29.98 61.46 4.16
N GLU A 472 -31.09 60.79 4.46
CA GLU A 472 -32.39 61.23 3.96
C GLU A 472 -33.01 62.26 4.92
N ARG A 473 -33.12 63.49 4.42
CA ARG A 473 -34.02 64.53 4.92
C ARG A 473 -35.46 64.13 4.58
N GLY A 474 -36.35 64.17 5.57
CA GLY A 474 -37.81 64.16 5.40
C GLY A 474 -38.46 64.30 6.78
N SER A 475 -38.80 65.52 7.18
CA SER A 475 -40.14 66.12 7.10
C SER A 475 -41.10 65.56 8.15
N ASP A 476 -41.41 66.45 9.10
CA ASP A 476 -42.47 66.36 10.09
C ASP A 476 -43.77 65.79 9.51
N GLU A 477 -44.37 64.83 10.21
CA GLU A 477 -45.81 64.87 10.43
C GLU A 477 -46.18 64.11 11.72
N ARG A 478 -46.73 64.88 12.66
CA ARG A 478 -47.38 64.40 13.88
C ARG A 478 -48.78 63.94 13.52
N THR A 479 -49.22 62.80 14.03
CA THR A 479 -50.61 62.63 14.44
C THR A 479 -50.76 61.58 15.53
N PHE A 480 -51.65 61.90 16.46
CA PHE A 480 -51.89 61.32 17.78
C PHE A 480 -52.67 59.99 17.74
N ALA A 481 -52.26 59.04 18.61
CA ALA A 481 -52.97 58.34 19.72
C ALA A 481 -54.46 57.90 19.56
N PRO A 482 -55.01 56.95 20.39
CA PRO A 482 -54.45 56.41 21.63
C PRO A 482 -54.55 54.88 21.85
N GLY A 483 -53.60 54.35 22.63
CA GLY A 483 -53.74 53.09 23.37
C GLY A 483 -53.68 53.41 24.85
N THR A 484 -54.74 53.06 25.58
CA THR A 484 -54.89 53.17 27.03
C THR A 484 -53.91 52.27 27.78
N ASN A 485 -53.23 52.85 28.79
CA ASN A 485 -53.14 52.44 30.21
C ASN A 485 -53.19 50.93 30.54
N ASP A 486 -52.41 50.37 31.47
CA ASP A 486 -51.49 50.92 32.46
C ASP A 486 -50.54 49.79 32.92
N GLU A 487 -49.39 50.25 33.39
CA GLU A 487 -48.42 49.74 34.36
C GLU A 487 -48.70 48.39 35.06
N GLU A 488 -47.65 47.56 35.20
CA GLU A 488 -46.93 47.48 36.48
C GLU A 488 -45.59 46.72 36.37
N ALA A 489 -44.55 47.35 36.95
CA ALA A 489 -43.44 46.82 37.75
C ALA A 489 -42.95 45.36 37.53
N SER A 490 -41.67 45.00 37.57
CA SER A 490 -40.43 45.66 37.98
C SER A 490 -39.26 44.68 37.75
N SER A 491 -38.05 45.24 37.81
CA SER A 491 -36.73 44.64 37.68
C SER A 491 -36.51 43.23 38.26
N SER A 492 -35.67 42.44 37.56
CA SER A 492 -34.52 41.82 38.23
C SER A 492 -33.42 41.41 37.23
N THR A 493 -32.21 41.68 37.67
CA THR A 493 -30.91 41.59 37.01
C THR A 493 -30.36 40.17 36.96
N SER A 494 -29.47 39.97 35.97
CA SER A 494 -28.19 39.25 36.06
C SER A 494 -28.10 37.71 36.15
N THR A 495 -27.28 37.22 35.21
CA THR A 495 -26.20 36.21 35.31
C THR A 495 -26.54 34.71 35.37
N SER A 496 -26.26 34.09 34.22
CA SER A 496 -25.18 33.10 34.01
C SER A 496 -25.31 31.65 34.50
N VAL A 497 -24.87 30.78 33.58
CA VAL A 497 -24.15 29.50 33.72
C VAL A 497 -24.96 28.20 33.55
N GLN A 498 -24.49 27.41 32.56
CA GLN A 498 -24.30 25.94 32.53
C GLN A 498 -25.24 25.04 31.72
N SER A 499 -24.56 24.23 30.86
CA SER A 499 -24.89 22.88 30.35
C SER A 499 -26.15 22.73 29.48
N PHE A 500 -26.12 22.06 28.32
CA PHE A 500 -25.42 20.83 27.96
C PHE A 500 -24.64 20.91 26.64
#